data_AF-A0A852U717-F1
#
_entry.id   AF-A0A852U717-F1
#
_cell.length_a   1.000
_cell.length_b   1.000
_cell.length_c   1.000
_cell.angle_alpha   90.00
_cell.angle_beta   90.00
_cell.angle_gamma   90.00
#
_symmetry.space_group_name_H-M   'P 1'
#
loop_
_entity.id
_entity.type
_entity.pdbx_description
1 polymer ?
#
loop_
_entity_poly.entity_id
_entity_poly.type
_entity_poly.pdbx_seq_one_letter_code
_entity_poly.pdbx_strand_id
1 'polypeptide(L)'
;MGNGTRSDRAARTARSPRTRSTRRTARILVLVAAAIGLVHAAFSAYWALGGTWLLSTIGAIAVEFSRREPLESGLMLGAVALVKALAALIPVAVDAQRMPWPRTWRAICWVGGGGIVLYGLVNIVASGAVLLGILVPDGGYDRDAMIGHALLWDPLFLVWGLALTGWLWLTRPAPASGPESRTNAVK
;
A
#
# COMPACT_ATOMS: atom_id res chain seq x y z
N MET A 1 37.84 28.89 27.36
CA MET A 1 36.37 28.72 27.43
C MET A 1 35.72 29.67 26.43
N GLY A 2 35.16 29.17 25.33
CA GLY A 2 34.42 30.02 24.40
C GLY A 2 34.26 29.41 23.01
N ASN A 3 33.04 29.51 22.47
CA ASN A 3 32.66 29.36 21.05
C ASN A 3 32.09 28.01 20.55
N GLY A 4 31.42 27.22 21.40
CA GLY A 4 30.70 26.00 20.97
C GLY A 4 29.20 26.16 20.67
N THR A 5 28.56 27.27 21.06
CA THR A 5 27.08 27.29 21.20
C THR A 5 26.32 28.02 20.08
N ARG A 6 27.01 28.81 19.23
CA ARG A 6 26.35 29.64 18.19
C ARG A 6 26.15 28.89 16.86
N SER A 7 27.08 27.98 16.53
CA SER A 7 27.05 27.15 15.32
C SER A 7 25.87 26.15 15.33
N ASP A 8 25.63 25.50 16.46
CA ASP A 8 24.59 24.45 16.59
C ASP A 8 23.15 24.98 16.54
N ARG A 9 22.94 26.26 16.88
CA ARG A 9 21.60 26.87 16.87
C ARG A 9 21.19 27.30 15.46
N ALA A 10 22.14 27.74 14.63
CA ALA A 10 21.91 28.09 13.23
C ALA A 10 21.70 26.85 12.34
N ALA A 11 22.34 25.73 12.66
CA ALA A 11 22.11 24.47 11.96
C ALA A 11 20.72 23.85 12.23
N ARG A 12 20.12 24.10 13.41
CA ARG A 12 18.77 23.59 13.76
C ARG A 12 17.62 24.35 13.08
N THR A 13 17.85 25.60 12.67
CA THR A 13 16.83 26.43 11.99
C THR A 13 16.78 26.23 10.47
N ALA A 14 17.83 25.67 9.85
CA ALA A 14 17.93 25.49 8.40
C ALA A 14 17.35 24.17 7.86
N ARG A 15 16.35 23.57 8.53
CA ARG A 15 15.62 22.43 7.93
C ARG A 15 14.72 22.99 6.82
N SER A 16 15.21 22.99 5.57
CA SER A 16 14.62 23.72 4.45
C SER A 16 13.11 23.42 4.31
N PRO A 17 12.27 24.42 3.97
CA PRO A 17 10.82 24.23 3.80
C PRO A 17 10.44 23.00 2.94
N ARG A 18 11.27 22.70 1.93
CA ARG A 18 11.13 21.53 1.05
C ARG A 18 11.18 20.20 1.79
N THR A 19 12.08 20.05 2.78
CA THR A 19 12.19 18.81 3.57
C THR A 19 10.98 18.58 4.47
N ARG A 20 10.40 19.67 5.04
CA ARG A 20 9.19 19.59 5.87
C ARG A 20 7.95 19.26 5.03
N SER A 21 7.81 19.90 3.87
CA SER A 21 6.73 19.61 2.91
C SER A 21 6.77 18.16 2.44
N THR A 22 7.93 17.68 1.99
CA THR A 22 8.12 16.29 1.54
C THR A 22 7.75 15.28 2.62
N ARG A 23 8.15 15.53 3.88
CA ARG A 23 7.81 14.63 5.00
C ARG A 23 6.31 14.64 5.32
N ARG A 24 5.63 15.79 5.21
CA ARG A 24 4.17 15.88 5.36
C ARG A 24 3.48 15.07 4.26
N THR A 25 3.88 15.24 3.01
CA THR A 25 3.31 14.48 1.88
C THR A 25 3.50 12.98 2.07
N ALA A 26 4.71 12.54 2.42
CA ALA A 26 4.97 11.13 2.69
C ALA A 26 4.07 10.59 3.83
N ARG A 27 3.88 11.37 4.90
CA ARG A 27 3.00 10.99 6.00
C ARG A 27 1.53 10.87 5.55
N ILE A 28 1.05 11.78 4.70
CA ILE A 28 -0.29 11.69 4.15
C ILE A 28 -0.44 10.42 3.31
N LEU A 29 0.53 10.12 2.45
CA LEU A 29 0.49 8.93 1.59
C LEU A 29 0.42 7.62 2.40
N VAL A 30 1.22 7.47 3.46
CA VAL A 30 1.14 6.25 4.28
C VAL A 30 -0.17 6.14 5.05
N LEU A 31 -0.78 7.27 5.44
CA LEU A 31 -2.09 7.28 6.09
C LEU A 31 -3.22 6.97 5.11
N VAL A 32 -3.16 7.46 3.88
CA VAL A 32 -4.09 7.11 2.80
C VAL A 32 -3.99 5.61 2.50
N ALA A 33 -2.77 5.09 2.35
CA ALA A 33 -2.53 3.66 2.18
C ALA A 33 -3.13 2.84 3.33
N ALA A 34 -2.94 3.27 4.58
CA ALA A 34 -3.50 2.59 5.74
C ALA A 34 -5.04 2.63 5.75
N ALA A 35 -5.64 3.78 5.46
CA ALA A 35 -7.09 3.93 5.43
C ALA A 35 -7.72 3.00 4.37
N ILE A 36 -7.19 2.99 3.15
CA ILE A 36 -7.70 2.14 2.07
C ILE A 36 -7.48 0.65 2.37
N GLY A 37 -6.29 0.29 2.86
CA GLY A 37 -6.00 -1.09 3.27
C GLY A 37 -6.93 -1.59 4.39
N LEU A 38 -7.28 -0.72 5.34
CA LEU A 38 -8.26 -1.02 6.39
C LEU A 38 -9.69 -1.14 5.84
N VAL A 39 -10.07 -0.38 4.82
CA VAL A 39 -11.36 -0.57 4.13
C VAL A 39 -11.42 -1.99 3.54
N HIS A 40 -10.39 -2.43 2.82
CA HIS A 40 -10.34 -3.80 2.30
C HIS A 40 -10.35 -4.87 3.41
N ALA A 41 -9.65 -4.62 4.52
CA ALA A 41 -9.65 -5.50 5.67
C ALA A 41 -11.04 -5.60 6.33
N ALA A 42 -11.74 -4.46 6.48
CA ALA A 42 -13.06 -4.39 7.07
C ALA A 42 -14.11 -5.15 6.25
N PHE A 43 -14.09 -5.02 4.92
CA PHE A 43 -14.97 -5.83 4.06
C PHE A 43 -14.64 -7.32 4.13
N SER A 44 -13.35 -7.68 4.16
CA SER A 44 -12.92 -9.08 4.32
C SER A 44 -13.42 -9.65 5.67
N ALA A 45 -13.34 -8.88 6.75
CA ALA A 45 -13.86 -9.27 8.06
C ALA A 45 -15.40 -9.33 8.10
N TYR A 46 -16.08 -8.40 7.44
CA TYR A 46 -17.53 -8.39 7.33
C TYR A 46 -18.04 -9.65 6.60
N TRP A 47 -17.41 -10.04 5.50
CA TRP A 47 -17.73 -11.28 4.80
C TRP A 47 -17.35 -12.52 5.62
N ALA A 48 -16.26 -12.46 6.39
CA ALA A 48 -15.88 -13.54 7.30
C ALA A 48 -16.96 -13.82 8.37
N LEU A 49 -17.72 -12.80 8.77
CA LEU A 49 -18.83 -12.89 9.71
C LEU A 49 -20.18 -13.24 9.03
N GLY A 50 -20.16 -13.63 7.76
CA GLY A 50 -21.36 -14.00 6.99
C GLY A 50 -22.07 -12.84 6.31
N GLY A 51 -21.47 -11.64 6.30
CA GLY A 51 -21.97 -10.53 5.51
C GLY A 51 -21.95 -10.83 4.01
N THR A 52 -22.92 -10.33 3.26
CA THR A 52 -23.04 -10.58 1.80
C THR A 52 -23.02 -9.32 0.96
N TRP A 53 -23.03 -8.14 1.59
CA TRP A 53 -22.97 -6.86 0.90
C TRP A 53 -21.71 -6.76 0.03
N LEU A 54 -21.89 -6.44 -1.26
CA LEU A 54 -20.84 -6.41 -2.29
C LEU A 54 -20.11 -7.74 -2.54
N LEU A 55 -20.49 -8.86 -1.92
CA LEU A 55 -19.78 -10.13 -2.14
C LEU A 55 -19.89 -10.60 -3.60
N SER A 56 -21.00 -10.32 -4.28
CA SER A 56 -21.17 -10.59 -5.72
C SER A 56 -20.14 -9.87 -6.59
N THR A 57 -19.63 -8.72 -6.13
CA THR A 57 -18.66 -7.92 -6.87
C THR A 57 -17.22 -8.46 -6.78
N ILE A 58 -16.99 -9.50 -5.98
CA ILE A 58 -15.75 -10.31 -5.99
C ILE A 58 -15.86 -11.49 -6.96
N GLY A 59 -17.08 -11.97 -7.19
CA GLY A 59 -17.40 -13.00 -8.18
C GLY A 59 -18.22 -14.17 -7.65
N ALA A 60 -18.96 -14.79 -8.56
CA ALA A 60 -19.85 -15.92 -8.29
C ALA A 60 -19.18 -17.08 -7.54
N ILE A 61 -17.89 -17.36 -7.78
CA ILE A 61 -17.15 -18.42 -7.08
C ILE A 61 -17.03 -18.12 -5.59
N ALA A 62 -16.75 -16.86 -5.22
CA ALA A 62 -16.65 -16.46 -3.82
C ALA A 62 -18.01 -16.54 -3.12
N VAL A 63 -19.08 -16.16 -3.81
CA VAL A 63 -20.46 -16.30 -3.30
C VAL A 63 -20.82 -17.77 -3.08
N GLU A 64 -20.54 -18.62 -4.05
CA GLU A 64 -20.87 -20.05 -3.96
C GLU A 64 -20.08 -20.75 -2.88
N PHE A 65 -18.77 -20.48 -2.78
CA PHE A 65 -17.92 -21.04 -1.73
C PHE A 65 -18.40 -20.60 -0.33
N SER A 66 -18.77 -19.33 -0.16
CA SER A 66 -19.33 -18.83 1.10
C SER A 66 -20.66 -19.47 1.49
N ARG A 67 -21.43 -19.99 0.52
CA ARG A 67 -22.70 -20.69 0.77
C ARG A 67 -22.50 -22.17 1.08
N ARG A 68 -21.57 -22.82 0.39
CA ARG A 68 -21.28 -24.25 0.57
C ARG A 68 -20.52 -24.52 1.86
N GLU A 69 -19.47 -23.75 2.12
CA GLU A 69 -18.53 -23.98 3.21
C GLU A 69 -18.38 -22.71 4.08
N PRO A 70 -19.41 -22.32 4.85
CA PRO A 70 -19.45 -21.03 5.53
C PRO A 70 -18.34 -20.88 6.59
N LEU A 71 -17.99 -21.96 7.31
CA LEU A 71 -16.93 -21.92 8.32
C LEU A 71 -15.55 -21.75 7.67
N GLU A 72 -15.24 -22.53 6.64
CA GLU A 72 -13.95 -22.47 5.95
C GLU A 72 -13.76 -21.13 5.23
N SER A 73 -14.79 -20.66 4.52
CA SER A 73 -14.81 -19.33 3.91
C SER A 73 -14.63 -18.23 4.95
N GLY A 74 -15.31 -18.34 6.09
CA GLY A 74 -15.18 -17.41 7.22
C GLY A 74 -13.74 -17.34 7.75
N LEU A 75 -13.11 -18.49 8.00
CA LEU A 75 -11.72 -18.55 8.48
C LEU A 75 -10.73 -18.00 7.46
N MET A 76 -10.90 -18.35 6.18
CA MET A 76 -10.06 -17.83 5.10
C MET A 76 -10.17 -16.31 4.98
N LEU A 77 -11.40 -15.78 4.94
CA LEU A 77 -11.66 -14.35 4.84
C LEU A 77 -11.19 -13.60 6.09
N GLY A 78 -11.30 -14.21 7.27
CA GLY A 78 -10.77 -13.67 8.52
C GLY A 78 -9.24 -13.59 8.50
N ALA A 79 -8.56 -14.63 8.02
CA ALA A 79 -7.10 -14.61 7.84
C ALA A 79 -6.68 -13.53 6.83
N VAL A 80 -7.40 -13.42 5.70
CA VAL A 80 -7.19 -12.37 4.69
C VAL A 80 -7.39 -10.97 5.27
N ALA A 81 -8.43 -10.78 6.10
CA ALA A 81 -8.68 -9.52 6.78
C ALA A 81 -7.53 -9.13 7.71
N LEU A 82 -7.02 -10.09 8.49
CA LEU A 82 -5.88 -9.88 9.37
C LEU A 82 -4.62 -9.50 8.59
N VAL A 83 -4.30 -10.24 7.51
CA VAL A 83 -3.15 -9.93 6.66
C VAL A 83 -3.27 -8.54 6.06
N LYS A 84 -4.45 -8.15 5.56
CA LYS A 84 -4.69 -6.81 5.01
C LYS A 84 -4.55 -5.72 6.08
N ALA A 85 -5.09 -5.94 7.28
CA ALA A 85 -4.95 -4.99 8.38
C ALA A 85 -3.48 -4.80 8.79
N LEU A 86 -2.71 -5.89 8.88
CA LEU A 86 -1.28 -5.83 9.14
C LEU A 86 -0.53 -5.11 8.02
N ALA A 87 -0.81 -5.44 6.75
CA ALA A 87 -0.22 -4.78 5.60
C ALA A 87 -0.55 -3.28 5.53
N ALA A 88 -1.71 -2.86 6.05
CA ALA A 88 -2.12 -1.47 6.14
C ALA A 88 -1.42 -0.71 7.29
N LEU A 89 -1.26 -1.36 8.45
CA LEU A 89 -0.79 -0.73 9.69
C LEU A 89 0.73 -0.78 9.90
N ILE A 90 1.40 -1.85 9.45
CA ILE A 90 2.86 -1.99 9.56
C ILE A 90 3.59 -0.81 8.90
N PRO A 91 3.25 -0.35 7.69
CA PRO A 91 3.89 0.82 7.08
C PRO A 91 3.80 2.09 7.96
N VAL A 92 2.66 2.30 8.64
CA VAL A 92 2.48 3.44 9.57
C VAL A 92 3.40 3.31 10.77
N ALA A 93 3.54 2.11 11.31
CA ALA A 93 4.45 1.82 12.43
C ALA A 93 5.92 1.97 12.01
N VAL A 94 6.29 1.56 10.80
CA VAL A 94 7.62 1.78 10.21
C VAL A 94 7.90 3.28 10.03
N ASP A 95 6.94 4.04 9.49
CA ASP A 95 7.07 5.50 9.35
C ASP A 95 7.23 6.21 10.71
N ALA A 96 6.52 5.73 11.72
CA ALA A 96 6.61 6.20 13.10
C ALA A 96 7.88 5.73 13.83
N GLN A 97 8.76 4.97 13.18
CA GLN A 97 9.99 4.41 13.77
C GLN A 97 9.74 3.49 14.97
N ARG A 98 8.61 2.77 14.97
CA ARG A 98 8.21 1.84 16.05
C ARG A 98 8.45 0.36 15.73
N MET A 99 8.95 0.05 14.52
CA MET A 99 9.21 -1.33 14.10
C MET A 99 10.70 -1.67 14.15
N PRO A 100 11.07 -2.86 14.64
CA PRO A 100 12.42 -3.38 14.48
C PRO A 100 12.71 -3.68 13.00
N TRP A 101 13.99 -3.66 12.61
CA TRP A 101 14.44 -3.93 11.23
C TRP A 101 13.67 -3.15 10.14
N PRO A 102 13.66 -1.81 10.18
CA PRO A 102 12.85 -1.00 9.26
C PRO A 102 13.21 -1.23 7.79
N ARG A 103 14.44 -1.65 7.47
CA ARG A 103 14.85 -1.96 6.09
C ARG A 103 14.12 -3.19 5.53
N THR A 104 13.96 -4.23 6.32
CA THR A 104 13.26 -5.47 5.92
C THR A 104 11.79 -5.19 5.64
N TRP A 105 11.11 -4.49 6.56
CA TRP A 105 9.72 -4.09 6.35
C TRP A 105 9.53 -3.19 5.13
N ARG A 106 10.46 -2.26 4.89
CA ARG A 106 10.42 -1.44 3.67
C ARG A 106 10.59 -2.26 2.40
N ALA A 107 11.44 -3.28 2.40
CA ALA A 107 11.58 -4.19 1.26
C ALA A 107 10.28 -4.97 1.02
N ILE A 108 9.67 -5.50 2.08
CA ILE A 108 8.35 -6.15 2.01
C ILE A 108 7.29 -5.18 1.46
N CYS A 109 7.27 -3.93 1.93
CA CYS A 109 6.34 -2.92 1.43
C CYS A 109 6.59 -2.55 -0.04
N TRP A 110 7.84 -2.57 -0.52
CA TRP A 110 8.14 -2.36 -1.94
C TRP A 110 7.60 -3.48 -2.80
N VAL A 111 7.84 -4.73 -2.41
CA VAL A 111 7.35 -5.92 -3.12
C VAL A 111 5.82 -5.96 -3.08
N GLY A 112 5.23 -5.84 -1.90
CA GLY A 112 3.78 -5.87 -1.71
C GLY A 112 3.08 -4.68 -2.39
N GLY A 113 3.60 -3.47 -2.22
CA GLY A 113 3.05 -2.27 -2.85
C GLY A 113 3.12 -2.32 -4.37
N GLY A 114 4.28 -2.69 -4.94
CA GLY A 114 4.43 -2.88 -6.38
C GLY A 114 3.54 -4.01 -6.91
N GLY A 115 3.46 -5.14 -6.20
CA GLY A 115 2.61 -6.27 -6.57
C GLY A 115 1.12 -5.89 -6.62
N ILE A 116 0.63 -5.15 -5.62
CA ILE A 116 -0.77 -4.71 -5.58
C ILE A 116 -1.06 -3.67 -6.67
N VAL A 117 -0.11 -2.77 -7.00
CA VAL A 117 -0.26 -1.85 -8.15
C VAL A 117 -0.44 -2.63 -9.45
N LEU A 118 0.43 -3.60 -9.70
CA LEU A 118 0.38 -4.41 -10.93
C LEU A 118 -0.91 -5.23 -10.99
N TYR A 119 -1.25 -5.90 -9.89
CA TYR A 119 -2.48 -6.68 -9.76
C TYR A 119 -3.72 -5.81 -10.04
N GLY A 120 -3.85 -4.68 -9.35
CA GLY A 120 -4.98 -3.80 -9.49
C GLY A 120 -5.10 -3.24 -10.93
N LEU A 121 -3.98 -2.79 -11.50
CA LEU A 121 -3.97 -2.26 -12.87
C LEU A 121 -4.40 -3.32 -13.90
N VAL A 122 -3.85 -4.53 -13.80
CA VAL A 122 -4.18 -5.63 -14.73
C VAL A 122 -5.67 -5.96 -14.65
N ASN A 123 -6.24 -6.07 -13.45
CA ASN A 123 -7.66 -6.39 -13.30
C ASN A 123 -8.59 -5.26 -13.74
N ILE A 124 -8.23 -3.99 -13.52
CA ILE A 124 -9.00 -2.85 -14.03
C ILE A 124 -9.04 -2.90 -15.56
N VAL A 125 -7.89 -3.11 -16.21
CA VAL A 125 -7.80 -3.16 -17.67
C VAL A 125 -8.56 -4.36 -18.21
N ALA A 126 -8.37 -5.55 -17.64
CA ALA A 126 -9.05 -6.77 -18.08
C ALA A 126 -10.58 -6.65 -17.92
N SER A 127 -11.05 -6.27 -16.72
CA SER A 127 -12.48 -6.14 -16.44
C SER A 127 -13.11 -5.01 -17.24
N GLY A 128 -12.40 -3.90 -17.43
CA GLY A 128 -12.82 -2.79 -18.28
C GLY A 128 -12.93 -3.19 -19.75
N ALA A 129 -11.96 -3.94 -20.28
CA ALA A 129 -11.99 -4.45 -21.65
C ALA A 129 -13.18 -5.39 -21.88
N VAL A 130 -13.51 -6.23 -20.90
CA VAL A 130 -14.72 -7.08 -20.93
C VAL A 130 -15.99 -6.23 -20.93
N LEU A 131 -16.10 -5.25 -20.02
CA LEU A 131 -17.28 -4.38 -19.93
C LEU A 131 -17.50 -3.49 -21.15
N LEU A 132 -16.42 -3.10 -21.84
CA LEU A 132 -16.47 -2.33 -23.09
C LEU A 132 -16.71 -3.20 -24.33
N GLY A 133 -16.78 -4.52 -24.19
CA GLY A 133 -16.94 -5.46 -25.31
C GLY A 133 -15.71 -5.61 -26.20
N ILE A 134 -14.55 -5.10 -25.76
CA ILE A 134 -13.27 -5.27 -26.46
C ILE A 134 -12.78 -6.72 -26.31
N LEU A 135 -13.01 -7.31 -25.14
CA LEU A 135 -12.73 -8.71 -24.86
C LEU A 135 -14.04 -9.44 -24.59
N VAL A 136 -14.31 -10.52 -25.32
CA VAL A 136 -15.54 -11.32 -25.17
C VAL A 136 -15.14 -12.69 -24.66
N PRO A 137 -15.34 -13.00 -23.35
CA PRO A 137 -15.03 -14.30 -22.80
C PRO A 137 -15.94 -15.40 -23.36
N ASP A 138 -15.35 -16.51 -23.78
CA ASP A 138 -16.09 -17.71 -24.17
C ASP A 138 -16.85 -18.25 -22.94
N GLY A 139 -18.17 -18.42 -23.06
CA GLY A 139 -19.03 -18.91 -21.97
C GLY A 139 -19.69 -17.82 -21.11
N GLY A 140 -19.53 -16.54 -21.46
CA GLY A 140 -20.12 -15.43 -20.74
C GLY A 140 -19.29 -14.97 -19.54
N TYR A 141 -19.77 -13.97 -18.80
CA TYR A 141 -19.05 -13.41 -17.65
C TYR A 141 -20.00 -12.93 -16.55
N ASP A 142 -19.51 -12.91 -15.32
CA ASP A 142 -20.19 -12.33 -14.18
C ASP A 142 -20.05 -10.80 -14.22
N ARG A 143 -21.15 -10.12 -14.58
CA ARG A 143 -21.14 -8.67 -14.78
C ARG A 143 -20.92 -7.90 -13.48
N ASP A 144 -21.43 -8.38 -12.35
CA ASP A 144 -21.24 -7.73 -11.06
C ASP A 144 -19.78 -7.81 -10.62
N ALA A 145 -19.14 -8.97 -10.85
CA ALA A 145 -17.71 -9.15 -10.61
C ALA A 145 -16.87 -8.19 -11.47
N MET A 146 -17.16 -8.12 -12.77
CA MET A 146 -16.41 -7.22 -13.67
C MET A 146 -16.56 -5.75 -13.26
N ILE A 147 -17.76 -5.32 -12.84
CA ILE A 147 -17.98 -3.95 -12.33
C ILE A 147 -17.21 -3.73 -11.02
N GLY A 148 -17.25 -4.70 -10.10
CA GLY A 148 -16.50 -4.66 -8.85
C GLY A 148 -15.02 -4.48 -9.07
N HIS A 149 -14.45 -5.29 -9.94
CA HIS A 149 -13.04 -5.24 -10.30
C HIS A 149 -12.68 -3.95 -11.04
N ALA A 150 -13.45 -3.56 -12.06
CA ALA A 150 -13.13 -2.37 -12.86
C ALA A 150 -13.25 -1.05 -12.09
N LEU A 151 -14.23 -0.93 -11.18
CA LEU A 151 -14.64 0.37 -10.63
C LEU A 151 -14.52 0.49 -9.10
N LEU A 152 -14.35 -0.61 -8.38
CA LEU A 152 -14.34 -0.57 -6.91
C LEU A 152 -13.06 -1.17 -6.31
N TRP A 153 -12.89 -2.48 -6.40
CA TRP A 153 -11.87 -3.19 -5.62
C TRP A 153 -10.47 -2.95 -6.14
N ASP A 154 -10.26 -3.13 -7.44
CA ASP A 154 -8.92 -3.00 -8.00
C ASP A 154 -8.45 -1.54 -8.13
N PRO A 155 -9.33 -0.54 -8.38
CA PRO A 155 -8.97 0.85 -8.21
C PRO A 155 -8.54 1.18 -6.78
N LEU A 156 -9.23 0.67 -5.77
CA LEU A 156 -8.81 0.84 -4.38
C LEU A 156 -7.46 0.18 -4.10
N PHE A 157 -7.23 -1.04 -4.59
CA PHE A 157 -5.92 -1.70 -4.51
C PHE A 157 -4.83 -0.87 -5.20
N LEU A 158 -5.10 -0.36 -6.40
CA LEU A 158 -4.17 0.48 -7.15
C LEU A 158 -3.80 1.74 -6.36
N VAL A 159 -4.78 2.46 -5.82
CA VAL A 159 -4.54 3.66 -5.01
C VAL A 159 -3.77 3.32 -3.73
N TRP A 160 -4.10 2.21 -3.06
CA TRP A 160 -3.35 1.73 -1.89
C TRP A 160 -1.88 1.47 -2.24
N GLY A 161 -1.62 0.71 -3.30
CA GLY A 161 -0.27 0.39 -3.75
C GLY A 161 0.53 1.63 -4.19
N LEU A 162 -0.09 2.55 -4.93
CA LEU A 162 0.54 3.81 -5.34
C LEU A 162 0.86 4.73 -4.16
N ALA A 163 -0.06 4.83 -3.18
CA ALA A 163 0.19 5.59 -1.96
C ALA A 163 1.34 4.98 -1.14
N LEU A 164 1.38 3.66 -1.02
CA LEU A 164 2.44 2.96 -0.30
C LEU A 164 3.82 3.12 -0.97
N THR A 165 3.89 2.89 -2.28
CA THR A 165 5.14 3.06 -3.07
C THR A 165 5.58 4.52 -3.13
N GLY A 166 4.64 5.47 -3.24
CA GLY A 166 4.92 6.90 -3.15
C GLY A 166 5.50 7.31 -1.80
N TRP A 167 4.96 6.79 -0.68
CA TRP A 167 5.55 6.99 0.65
C TRP A 167 6.99 6.43 0.71
N LEU A 168 7.22 5.22 0.22
CA LEU A 168 8.55 4.61 0.20
C LEU A 168 9.54 5.45 -0.62
N TRP A 169 9.11 5.94 -1.78
CA TRP A 169 9.92 6.75 -2.68
C TRP A 169 10.29 8.10 -2.05
N LEU A 170 9.34 8.80 -1.43
CA LEU A 170 9.60 10.09 -0.77
C LEU A 170 10.45 9.97 0.51
N THR A 171 10.50 8.77 1.11
CA THR A 171 11.27 8.49 2.33
C THR A 171 12.56 7.72 2.07
N ARG A 172 12.97 7.57 0.80
CA ARG A 172 14.23 6.90 0.46
C ARG A 172 15.43 7.68 1.02
N PRO A 173 16.43 7.01 1.61
CA PRO A 173 17.69 7.66 1.95
C PRO A 173 18.33 8.24 0.68
N ALA A 174 18.84 9.48 0.75
CA ALA A 174 19.67 10.02 -0.32
C ALA A 174 20.94 9.17 -0.44
N PRO A 175 21.47 8.94 -1.67
CA PRO A 175 22.79 8.36 -1.83
C PRO A 175 23.77 9.20 -1.03
N ALA A 176 24.56 8.56 -0.16
CA ALA A 176 25.69 9.25 0.47
C ALA A 176 26.59 9.71 -0.67
N SER A 177 26.68 11.01 -0.90
CA SER A 177 27.70 11.60 -1.76
C SER A 177 29.04 11.03 -1.29
N GLY A 178 29.71 10.29 -2.19
CA GLY A 178 30.91 9.52 -1.91
C GLY A 178 32.01 10.39 -1.28
N PRO A 179 32.95 9.77 -0.54
CA PRO A 179 33.96 10.50 0.21
C PRO A 179 34.75 11.41 -0.73
N GLU A 180 34.63 12.71 -0.48
CA GLU A 180 35.51 13.75 -0.99
C GLU A 180 36.95 13.29 -0.71
N SER A 181 37.66 12.95 -1.77
CA SER A 181 39.05 12.53 -1.75
C SER A 181 39.89 13.62 -1.09
N ARG A 182 40.17 13.45 0.21
CA ARG A 182 41.21 14.19 0.92
C ARG A 182 42.57 13.76 0.36
N THR A 183 42.93 14.33 -0.78
CA THR A 183 44.32 14.37 -1.24
C THR A 183 45.06 15.42 -0.41
N ASN A 184 45.41 15.08 0.83
CA ASN A 184 46.52 15.73 1.51
C ASN A 184 47.78 14.93 1.18
N ALA A 185 48.34 15.15 0.00
CA ALA A 185 49.73 14.83 -0.26
C ALA A 185 50.56 16.02 0.22
N VAL A 186 50.95 15.97 1.49
CA VAL A 186 52.16 16.64 1.96
C VAL A 186 53.31 15.78 1.45
N LYS A 187 54.04 16.28 0.46
CA LYS A 187 55.48 16.10 0.27
C LYS A 187 56.02 17.28 -0.51
#